data_AF-A0A351XLT4-F1
#
_entry.id   AF-A0A351XLT4-F1
#
_cell.length_a   1.000
_cell.length_b   1.000
_cell.length_c   1.000
_cell.angle_alpha   90.00
_cell.angle_beta   90.00
_cell.angle_gamma   90.00
#
_symmetry.space_group_name_H-M   'P 1'
#
loop_
_entity.id
_entity.type
_entity.pdbx_description
1 polymer ?
#
loop_
_entity_poly.entity_id
_entity_poly.type
_entity_poly.pdbx_seq_one_letter_code
_entity_poly.pdbx_strand_id
1 'polypeptide(L)'
;IRYLENRYLDIEIEFNNADGLKIPVSSILKKQFYIIPEKYITKDNDTGSEGVTVLTYRKDGTKKTKFTSAGTYYKTDDGNVYIDAALFEAGTTIVHGKQSVKLEKIAKLDGVYNCNQGFCEFQHVEKLYSNDEYVIVSKNTQNGLSTYDH
;
A
#
# COMPACT_ATOMS: atom_id res chain seq x y z
N ILE A 1 27.41 -52.80 -10.05
CA ILE A 1 27.06 -51.40 -10.38
C ILE A 1 25.86 -51.04 -9.50
N ARG A 2 26.09 -50.26 -8.43
CA ARG A 2 25.12 -50.00 -7.35
C ARG A 2 24.84 -48.49 -7.30
N TYR A 3 24.05 -48.00 -8.27
CA TYR A 3 23.72 -46.58 -8.44
C TYR A 3 22.27 -46.25 -8.06
N LEU A 4 21.57 -47.14 -7.35
CA LEU A 4 20.14 -46.97 -7.02
C LEU A 4 19.84 -46.55 -5.58
N GLU A 5 20.83 -46.57 -4.68
CA GLU A 5 20.60 -46.39 -3.23
C GLU A 5 20.69 -44.95 -2.72
N ASN A 6 21.12 -43.99 -3.53
CA ASN A 6 21.27 -42.59 -3.12
C ASN A 6 20.22 -41.67 -3.75
N ARG A 7 18.95 -42.11 -3.78
CA ARG A 7 17.83 -41.24 -4.15
C ARG A 7 16.98 -40.98 -2.91
N TYR A 8 17.30 -39.90 -2.21
CA TYR A 8 16.43 -39.35 -1.19
C TYR A 8 15.46 -38.38 -1.89
N LEU A 9 14.17 -38.57 -1.63
CA LEU A 9 13.12 -37.65 -2.03
C LEU A 9 12.68 -36.93 -0.76
N ASP A 10 13.00 -35.65 -0.65
CA ASP A 10 12.48 -34.81 0.42
C ASP A 10 11.01 -34.53 0.11
N ILE A 11 10.12 -35.13 0.91
CA ILE A 11 8.68 -34.96 0.81
C ILE A 11 8.23 -34.05 1.96
N GLU A 12 7.85 -32.84 1.64
CA GLU A 12 7.20 -31.91 2.57
C GLU A 12 5.70 -31.91 2.30
N ILE A 13 4.90 -32.20 3.33
CA ILE A 13 3.43 -32.24 3.26
C ILE A 13 2.92 -31.03 4.02
N GLU A 14 2.54 -29.98 3.29
CA GLU A 14 1.93 -28.79 3.87
C GLU A 14 0.40 -28.93 3.95
N PHE A 15 -0.15 -28.74 5.16
CA PHE A 15 -1.60 -28.77 5.42
C PHE A 15 -2.27 -27.40 5.24
N ASN A 16 -1.50 -26.35 4.98
CA ASN A 16 -2.02 -24.99 4.80
C ASN A 16 -2.46 -24.79 3.34
N ASN A 17 -3.76 -24.96 3.09
CA ASN A 17 -4.36 -24.58 1.83
C ASN A 17 -4.61 -23.06 1.85
N ALA A 18 -3.70 -22.28 1.26
CA ALA A 18 -3.88 -20.86 1.04
C ALA A 18 -4.17 -20.62 -0.45
N ASP A 19 -5.35 -20.10 -0.76
CA ASP A 19 -5.76 -19.75 -2.12
C ASP A 19 -5.48 -18.27 -2.41
N GLY A 20 -4.65 -17.99 -3.41
CA GLY A 20 -4.25 -16.62 -3.70
C GLY A 20 -3.40 -16.47 -4.96
N LEU A 21 -2.71 -15.34 -5.07
CA LEU A 21 -1.69 -15.11 -6.10
C LEU A 21 -0.32 -15.47 -5.55
N LYS A 22 0.40 -16.34 -6.27
CA LYS A 22 1.78 -16.70 -5.93
C LYS A 22 2.73 -15.62 -6.46
N ILE A 23 3.50 -15.02 -5.57
CA ILE A 23 4.47 -13.97 -5.88
C ILE A 23 5.84 -14.35 -5.28
N PRO A 24 6.96 -14.18 -5.99
CA PRO A 24 8.29 -14.37 -5.41
C PRO A 24 8.51 -13.46 -4.20
N VAL A 25 9.14 -13.97 -3.13
CA VAL A 25 9.44 -13.15 -1.93
C VAL A 25 10.28 -11.92 -2.29
N SER A 26 11.19 -12.06 -3.26
CA SER A 26 12.06 -10.98 -3.75
C SER A 26 11.31 -9.81 -4.39
N SER A 27 10.06 -10.01 -4.83
CA SER A 27 9.21 -8.97 -5.42
C SER A 27 8.44 -8.17 -4.38
N ILE A 28 8.44 -8.59 -3.11
CA ILE A 28 7.74 -7.90 -2.03
C ILE A 28 8.61 -6.78 -1.48
N LEU A 29 8.04 -5.58 -1.45
CA LEU A 29 8.68 -4.40 -0.89
C LEU A 29 7.83 -3.75 0.20
N LYS A 30 8.50 -2.99 1.06
CA LYS A 30 7.89 -2.22 2.16
C LYS A 30 7.92 -0.75 1.83
N LYS A 31 6.76 -0.11 1.80
CA LYS A 31 6.63 1.34 1.62
C LYS A 31 5.97 1.97 2.84
N GLN A 32 6.33 3.22 3.14
CA GLN A 32 5.84 3.96 4.30
C GLN A 32 4.63 4.81 3.92
N PHE A 33 3.64 4.83 4.81
CA PHE A 33 2.38 5.54 4.62
C PHE A 33 2.03 6.30 5.90
N TYR A 34 1.42 7.47 5.75
CA TYR A 34 0.76 8.14 6.86
C TYR A 34 -0.64 7.58 7.06
N ILE A 35 -1.01 7.35 8.32
CA ILE A 35 -2.36 6.96 8.71
C ILE A 35 -3.13 8.22 9.09
N ILE A 36 -4.21 8.49 8.37
CA ILE A 36 -5.09 9.62 8.64
C ILE A 36 -6.56 9.17 8.65
N PRO A 37 -7.45 9.87 9.38
CA PRO A 37 -8.88 9.62 9.27
C PRO A 37 -9.39 9.94 7.86
N GLU A 38 -10.27 9.10 7.31
CA GLU A 38 -10.82 9.23 5.95
C GLU A 38 -11.42 10.62 5.67
N LYS A 39 -12.04 11.25 6.67
CA LYS A 39 -12.64 12.59 6.56
C LYS A 39 -11.68 13.68 6.06
N TYR A 40 -10.36 13.48 6.12
CA TYR A 40 -9.38 14.44 5.61
C TYR A 40 -9.09 14.29 4.12
N ILE A 41 -9.52 13.17 3.50
CA ILE A 41 -9.50 13.01 2.05
C ILE A 41 -10.62 13.87 1.46
N THR A 42 -10.24 14.70 0.50
CA THR A 42 -11.17 15.52 -0.27
C THR A 42 -10.95 15.28 -1.76
N LYS A 43 -12.00 15.46 -2.55
CA LYS A 43 -11.90 15.44 -4.01
C LYS A 43 -11.67 16.85 -4.52
N ASP A 44 -10.73 16.97 -5.44
CA ASP A 44 -10.52 18.19 -6.20
C ASP A 44 -11.71 18.39 -7.15
N ASN A 45 -12.33 19.58 -7.11
CA ASN A 45 -13.56 19.84 -7.86
C ASN A 45 -13.33 19.90 -9.37
N ASP A 46 -12.11 20.22 -9.82
CA ASP A 46 -11.81 20.42 -11.23
C ASP A 46 -11.38 19.11 -11.90
N THR A 47 -10.55 18.32 -11.19
CA THR A 47 -9.97 17.08 -11.74
C THR A 47 -10.66 15.81 -11.26
N GLY A 48 -11.47 15.89 -10.19
CA GLY A 48 -12.05 14.72 -9.51
C GLY A 48 -11.04 13.87 -8.74
N SER A 49 -9.76 14.29 -8.70
CA SER A 49 -8.68 13.54 -8.04
C SER A 49 -8.83 13.59 -6.53
N GLU A 50 -8.54 12.48 -5.85
CA GLU A 50 -8.50 12.42 -4.40
C GLU A 50 -7.18 12.96 -3.84
N GLY A 51 -7.25 13.62 -2.68
CA GLY A 51 -6.08 14.15 -2.02
C GLY A 51 -6.39 14.80 -0.69
N VAL A 52 -5.42 15.55 -0.16
CA VAL A 52 -5.52 16.22 1.14
C VAL A 52 -5.18 17.70 1.02
N THR A 53 -5.76 18.51 1.89
CA THR A 53 -5.41 19.93 1.98
C THR A 53 -4.31 20.13 3.02
N VAL A 54 -3.13 20.56 2.58
CA VAL A 54 -1.97 20.84 3.42
C VAL A 54 -1.99 22.29 3.91
N LEU A 55 -1.74 22.50 5.19
CA LEU A 55 -1.50 23.81 5.78
C LEU A 55 -0.03 24.21 5.57
N THR A 56 0.16 25.34 4.93
CA THR A 56 1.44 25.98 4.63
C THR A 56 1.47 27.40 5.19
N TYR A 57 2.65 27.99 5.27
CA TYR A 57 2.83 29.36 5.74
C TYR A 57 3.53 30.18 4.66
N ARG A 58 3.04 31.39 4.42
CA ARG A 58 3.75 32.38 3.59
C ARG A 58 4.95 32.93 4.36
N LYS A 59 5.87 33.61 3.65
CA LYS A 59 7.06 34.25 4.23
C LYS A 59 6.71 35.29 5.30
N ASP A 60 5.51 35.87 5.23
CA ASP A 60 4.95 36.83 6.19
C ASP A 60 4.29 36.17 7.41
N GLY A 61 4.30 34.83 7.51
CA GLY A 61 3.67 34.07 8.59
C GLY A 61 2.18 33.80 8.41
N THR A 62 1.56 34.28 7.34
CA THR A 62 0.13 34.09 7.10
C THR A 62 -0.15 32.64 6.68
N LYS A 63 -1.18 32.03 7.28
CA LYS A 63 -1.66 30.68 6.93
C LYS A 63 -2.14 30.64 5.48
N LYS A 64 -1.75 29.60 4.75
CA LYS A 64 -2.19 29.30 3.38
C LYS A 64 -2.47 27.81 3.27
N THR A 65 -3.53 27.43 2.59
CA THR A 65 -3.79 26.02 2.28
C THR A 65 -3.36 25.70 0.85
N LYS A 66 -2.91 24.46 0.64
CA LYS A 66 -2.57 23.93 -0.69
C LYS A 66 -3.17 22.53 -0.80
N PHE A 67 -3.92 22.27 -1.87
CA PHE A 67 -4.35 20.91 -2.18
C PHE A 67 -3.18 20.10 -2.73
N THR A 68 -3.00 18.89 -2.22
CA THR A 68 -2.00 17.93 -2.68
C THR A 68 -2.72 16.64 -3.03
N SER A 69 -2.66 16.24 -4.31
CA SER A 69 -3.19 14.95 -4.76
C SER A 69 -2.48 13.80 -4.05
N ALA A 70 -3.25 12.88 -3.50
CA ALA A 70 -2.74 11.73 -2.75
C ALA A 70 -3.77 10.61 -2.80
N GLY A 71 -3.41 9.51 -3.46
CA GLY A 71 -4.25 8.32 -3.55
C GLY A 71 -4.35 7.57 -2.22
N THR A 72 -5.49 6.91 -2.01
CA THR A 72 -5.71 5.99 -0.89
C THR A 72 -5.20 4.59 -1.24
N TYR A 73 -4.19 4.11 -0.53
CA TYR A 73 -3.57 2.80 -0.77
C TYR A 73 -4.20 1.67 0.03
N TYR A 74 -4.76 1.99 1.19
CA TYR A 74 -5.45 1.05 2.05
C TYR A 74 -6.42 1.79 2.96
N LYS A 75 -7.55 1.15 3.27
CA LYS A 75 -8.58 1.67 4.16
C LYS A 75 -8.90 0.60 5.20
N THR A 76 -8.96 1.04 6.45
CA THR A 76 -9.34 0.21 7.60
C THR A 76 -10.83 0.36 7.88
N ASP A 77 -11.44 -0.67 8.47
CA ASP A 77 -12.85 -0.65 8.87
C ASP A 77 -13.17 0.46 9.88
N ASP A 78 -12.18 0.84 10.70
CA ASP A 78 -12.25 1.94 11.67
C ASP A 78 -12.24 3.34 11.03
N GLY A 79 -12.20 3.43 9.68
CA GLY A 79 -12.26 4.69 8.95
C GLY A 79 -10.92 5.43 8.86
N ASN A 80 -9.79 4.74 9.06
CA ASN A 80 -8.47 5.29 8.73
C ASN A 80 -8.05 4.89 7.32
N VAL A 81 -7.33 5.79 6.65
CA VAL A 81 -6.78 5.62 5.31
C VAL A 81 -5.28 5.83 5.30
N TYR A 82 -4.63 5.20 4.33
CA TYR A 82 -3.19 5.17 4.17
C TYR A 82 -2.81 5.95 2.91
N ILE A 83 -2.04 7.03 3.09
CA ILE A 83 -1.54 7.88 2.01
C ILE A 83 -0.02 7.82 1.95
N ASP A 84 0.54 7.91 0.75
CA ASP A 84 1.99 7.78 0.53
C ASP A 84 2.78 8.83 1.32
N ALA A 85 3.66 8.38 2.23
CA ALA A 85 4.45 9.28 3.05
C ALA A 85 5.48 10.07 2.23
N ALA A 86 5.90 9.57 1.05
CA ALA A 86 6.85 10.27 0.19
C ALA A 86 6.29 11.56 -0.42
N LEU A 87 4.96 11.73 -0.44
CA LEU A 87 4.30 12.94 -0.94
C LEU A 87 4.34 14.11 0.05
N PHE A 88 4.75 13.88 1.30
CA PHE A 88 4.67 14.87 2.38
C PHE A 88 5.97 14.92 3.19
N GLU A 89 6.39 16.13 3.54
CA GLU A 89 7.49 16.32 4.48
C GLU A 89 7.07 15.91 5.90
N ALA A 90 8.05 15.48 6.70
CA ALA A 90 7.80 15.12 8.09
C ALA A 90 7.23 16.30 8.89
N GLY A 91 6.15 16.06 9.63
CA GLY A 91 5.47 17.09 10.41
C GLY A 91 4.55 18.02 9.63
N THR A 92 4.28 17.71 8.36
CA THR A 92 3.22 18.36 7.58
C THR A 92 1.90 18.33 8.33
N THR A 93 1.16 19.45 8.32
CA THR A 93 -0.19 19.53 8.90
C THR A 93 -1.23 19.56 7.79
N ILE A 94 -2.25 18.70 7.89
CA ILE A 94 -3.39 18.68 6.97
C ILE A 94 -4.62 19.27 7.65
N VAL A 95 -5.54 19.81 6.85
CA VAL A 95 -6.74 20.49 7.33
C VAL A 95 -7.99 20.00 6.61
N HIS A 96 -9.10 19.97 7.34
CA HIS A 96 -10.43 19.73 6.80
C HIS A 96 -11.44 20.58 7.56
N GLY A 97 -12.07 21.55 6.88
CA GLY A 97 -12.94 22.54 7.50
C GLY A 97 -12.20 23.34 8.59
N LYS A 98 -12.65 23.22 9.85
CA LYS A 98 -12.02 23.86 11.02
C LYS A 98 -11.02 22.97 11.76
N GLN A 99 -10.88 21.71 11.35
CA GLN A 99 -10.03 20.73 12.03
C GLN A 99 -8.67 20.62 11.33
N SER A 100 -7.62 20.42 12.11
CA SER A 100 -6.26 20.20 11.61
C SER A 100 -5.63 19.02 12.33
N VAL A 101 -4.82 18.24 11.62
CA VAL A 101 -4.04 17.15 12.21
C VAL A 101 -2.65 17.13 11.60
N LYS A 102 -1.65 16.80 12.42
CA LYS A 102 -0.27 16.66 11.98
C LYS A 102 -0.01 15.23 11.51
N LEU A 103 0.66 15.08 10.38
CA LEU A 103 1.10 13.78 9.85
C LEU A 103 2.26 13.26 10.70
N GLU A 104 1.94 12.35 11.62
CA GLU A 104 2.90 11.76 12.56
C GLU A 104 2.80 10.23 12.64
N LYS A 105 1.58 9.68 12.49
CA LYS A 105 1.37 8.22 12.52
C LYS A 105 1.80 7.62 11.20
N ILE A 106 2.89 6.85 11.22
CA ILE A 106 3.42 6.13 10.06
C ILE A 106 3.21 4.64 10.24
N ALA A 107 2.83 3.96 9.16
CA ALA A 107 2.85 2.51 9.05
C ALA A 107 3.55 2.06 7.78
N LYS A 108 4.06 0.83 7.79
CA LYS A 108 4.67 0.19 6.63
C LYS A 108 3.66 -0.79 6.06
N LEU A 109 3.40 -0.70 4.77
CA LEU A 109 2.62 -1.70 4.04
C LEU A 109 3.55 -2.52 3.17
N ASP A 110 3.32 -3.84 3.19
CA ASP A 110 3.89 -4.75 2.21
C ASP A 110 3.10 -4.60 0.90
N GLY A 111 3.81 -4.58 -0.22
CA GLY A 111 3.21 -4.47 -1.53
C GLY A 111 4.16 -4.93 -2.63
N VAL A 112 3.67 -4.88 -3.86
CA VAL A 112 4.43 -5.20 -5.06
C VAL A 112 4.22 -4.12 -6.11
N TYR A 113 5.13 -4.03 -7.07
CA TYR A 113 4.89 -3.23 -8.26
C TYR A 113 4.18 -4.07 -9.33
N ASN A 114 2.99 -3.64 -9.72
CA ASN A 114 2.26 -4.18 -10.86
C ASN A 114 2.57 -3.34 -12.10
N CYS A 115 3.09 -3.97 -13.16
CA CYS A 115 3.52 -3.29 -14.38
C CYS A 115 2.63 -3.60 -15.60
N ASN A 116 1.41 -4.11 -15.40
CA ASN A 116 0.53 -4.58 -16.47
C ASN A 116 0.00 -3.47 -17.42
N GLN A 117 0.13 -2.19 -17.04
CA GLN A 117 -0.45 -1.06 -17.78
C GLN A 117 0.59 -0.18 -18.49
N GLY A 118 1.80 -0.69 -18.74
CA GLY A 118 2.89 0.08 -19.37
C GLY A 118 3.61 1.06 -18.42
N PHE A 119 3.19 1.12 -17.16
CA PHE A 119 3.90 1.74 -16.04
C PHE A 119 3.76 0.85 -14.81
N CYS A 120 4.65 1.01 -13.83
CA CYS A 120 4.64 0.22 -12.60
C CYS A 120 3.99 1.00 -11.46
N GLU A 121 2.95 0.43 -10.87
CA GLU A 121 2.23 1.00 -9.73
C GLU A 121 2.40 0.13 -8.48
N PHE A 122 2.62 0.76 -7.32
CA PHE A 122 2.68 0.06 -6.06
C PHE A 122 1.27 -0.36 -5.63
N GLN A 123 1.06 -1.65 -5.41
CA GLN A 123 -0.19 -2.20 -4.89
C GLN A 123 0.05 -2.89 -3.55
N HIS A 124 -0.79 -2.57 -2.56
CA HIS A 124 -0.75 -3.23 -1.26
C HIS A 124 -1.22 -4.69 -1.39
N VAL A 125 -0.48 -5.60 -0.76
CA VAL A 125 -0.81 -7.03 -0.73
C VAL A 125 -0.94 -7.53 0.70
N GLU A 126 -1.94 -8.39 0.92
CA GLU A 126 -2.13 -9.10 2.17
C GLU A 126 -1.59 -10.53 2.03
N LYS A 127 -0.65 -10.91 2.89
CA LYS A 127 0.02 -12.22 2.85
C LYS A 127 -0.83 -13.27 3.56
N LEU A 128 -1.22 -14.31 2.84
CA LEU A 128 -1.96 -15.46 3.38
C LEU A 128 -1.01 -16.59 3.80
N TYR A 129 0.09 -16.75 3.07
CA TYR A 129 1.13 -17.75 3.32
C TYR A 129 2.47 -17.23 2.79
N SER A 130 3.59 -17.62 3.41
CA SER A 130 4.93 -17.31 2.93
C SER A 130 5.91 -18.42 3.30
N ASN A 131 6.80 -18.76 2.38
CA ASN A 131 8.04 -19.50 2.64
C ASN A 131 9.25 -18.71 2.10
N ASP A 132 10.40 -19.35 1.93
CA ASP A 132 11.64 -18.71 1.48
C ASP A 132 11.64 -18.34 -0.01
N GLU A 133 10.80 -19.00 -0.82
CA GLU A 133 10.75 -18.79 -2.28
C GLU A 133 9.61 -17.86 -2.69
N TYR A 134 8.42 -18.07 -2.15
CA TYR A 134 7.21 -17.37 -2.55
C TYR A 134 6.28 -17.02 -1.39
N VAL A 135 5.42 -16.05 -1.66
CA VAL A 135 4.29 -15.66 -0.83
C VAL A 135 3.00 -15.87 -1.62
N ILE A 136 1.96 -16.35 -0.95
CA ILE A 136 0.60 -16.37 -1.48
C ILE A 136 -0.12 -15.16 -0.90
N VAL A 137 -0.59 -14.27 -1.78
CA VAL A 137 -1.31 -13.06 -1.39
C VAL A 137 -2.79 -13.16 -1.73
N SER A 138 -3.63 -12.49 -0.96
CA SER A 138 -5.07 -12.43 -1.22
C SER A 138 -5.36 -11.84 -2.60
N LYS A 139 -6.30 -12.43 -3.34
CA LYS A 139 -6.80 -11.91 -4.63
C LYS A 139 -7.66 -10.64 -4.45
N ASN A 140 -8.19 -10.43 -3.23
CA ASN A 140 -9.21 -9.43 -2.93
C ASN A 140 -8.72 -8.36 -1.95
N THR A 141 -7.53 -7.79 -2.14
CA THR A 141 -7.23 -6.53 -1.46
C THR A 141 -8.03 -5.40 -2.17
N GLN A 142 -8.62 -4.46 -1.41
CA GLN A 142 -9.17 -3.24 -2.03
C GLN A 142 -8.01 -2.54 -2.77
N ASN A 143 -8.17 -2.30 -4.08
CA ASN A 143 -7.11 -1.89 -5.03
C ASN A 143 -6.01 -2.94 -5.28
N GLY A 144 -6.31 -4.21 -5.05
CA GLY A 144 -5.41 -5.34 -5.23
C GLY A 144 -5.14 -5.69 -6.70
N LEU A 145 -4.10 -6.52 -6.87
CA LEU A 145 -3.69 -7.08 -8.15
C LEU A 145 -4.87 -7.80 -8.81
N SER A 146 -5.48 -7.19 -9.84
CA SER A 146 -6.36 -7.92 -10.73
C SER A 146 -5.48 -8.76 -11.67
N THR A 147 -5.65 -10.08 -11.60
CA THR A 147 -5.26 -10.95 -12.71
C THR A 147 -6.26 -10.70 -13.82
N TYR A 148 -5.87 -9.98 -14.87
CA TYR A 148 -6.62 -10.03 -16.10
C TYR A 148 -6.46 -11.43 -16.69
N ASP A 149 -7.58 -12.10 -16.93
CA ASP A 149 -7.73 -13.03 -18.04
C ASP A 149 -8.96 -12.57 -18.83
N HIS A 150 -8.81 -12.55 -20.16
CA HIS A 150 -9.69 -12.06 -21.24
C HIS A 150 -9.65 -10.58 -21.65
#